data_AF-A0A7C1WXV8-F1
#
_entry.id   AF-A0A7C1WXV8-F1
#
_cell.length_a   1.000
_cell.length_b   1.000
_cell.length_c   1.000
_cell.angle_alpha   90.00
_cell.angle_beta   90.00
_cell.angle_gamma   90.00
#
_symmetry.space_group_name_H-M   'P 1'
#
loop_
_entity.id
_entity.type
_entity.pdbx_description
1 polymer ?
#
loop_
_entity_poly.entity_id
_entity_poly.type
_entity_poly.pdbx_seq_one_letter_code
_entity_poly.pdbx_strand_id
1 'polypeptide(L)'
;AGLEKVAVEQTTLGDHYDPADRCVRLSEANFTGKSLTAVAVAAHEVGHAIQHRDNDPRLALRARLVKLAQVTEKMGSVAMFAVPVLVGFTRAPSVGVLMFVVGLISLGVSALVHLVTLPVEWDASFGKAMPMIKGGHYLTEAEELAAKKILRACALTYLAASLSSLLNIWRWIRFIRR
;
A
#
# COMPACT_ATOMS: atom_id res chain seq x y z
N ALA A 1 -22.64 11.16 -4.83
CA ALA A 1 -21.54 11.05 -3.85
C ALA A 1 -20.73 12.36 -3.65
N GLY A 2 -21.13 13.54 -4.16
CA GLY A 2 -20.41 14.79 -3.87
C GLY A 2 -18.92 14.81 -4.27
N LEU A 3 -18.55 14.05 -5.31
CA LEU A 3 -17.18 13.90 -5.83
C LEU A 3 -17.00 14.61 -7.18
N GLU A 4 -17.75 15.68 -7.45
CA GLU A 4 -17.79 16.32 -8.78
C GLU A 4 -16.45 16.90 -9.26
N LYS A 5 -15.49 17.06 -8.34
CA LYS A 5 -14.13 17.52 -8.62
C LYS A 5 -13.11 16.39 -8.73
N VAL A 6 -13.54 15.13 -8.64
CA VAL A 6 -12.64 13.98 -8.72
C VAL A 6 -12.57 13.50 -10.16
N ALA A 7 -11.39 13.65 -10.77
CA ALA A 7 -11.12 13.13 -12.12
C ALA A 7 -10.93 11.61 -12.08
N VAL A 8 -11.11 10.96 -13.24
CA VAL A 8 -10.81 9.54 -13.41
C VAL A 8 -9.95 9.39 -14.65
N GLU A 9 -8.78 8.77 -14.51
CA GLU A 9 -7.76 8.67 -15.55
C GLU A 9 -7.11 7.29 -15.59
N GLN A 10 -6.50 6.95 -16.72
CA GLN A 10 -5.72 5.73 -16.86
C GLN A 10 -4.27 5.94 -16.37
N THR A 11 -3.66 4.91 -15.78
CA THR A 11 -2.27 4.94 -15.32
C THR A 11 -1.52 3.63 -15.58
N THR A 12 -0.19 3.69 -15.61
CA THR A 12 0.71 2.54 -15.67
C THR A 12 1.38 2.23 -14.32
N LEU A 13 1.15 3.06 -13.30
CA LEU A 13 1.81 2.96 -11.98
C LEU A 13 1.04 2.07 -10.98
N GLY A 14 -0.11 1.54 -11.37
CA GLY A 14 -1.04 0.78 -10.51
C GLY A 14 -2.27 1.60 -10.10
N ASP A 15 -3.36 0.91 -9.76
CA ASP A 15 -4.61 1.55 -9.34
C ASP A 15 -4.42 2.29 -8.01
N HIS A 16 -4.79 3.57 -7.98
CA HIS A 16 -4.72 4.39 -6.77
C HIS A 16 -5.58 5.66 -6.89
N TYR A 17 -6.07 6.15 -5.76
CA TYR A 17 -6.52 7.52 -5.60
C TYR A 17 -5.37 8.46 -5.22
N ASP A 18 -5.27 9.60 -5.91
CA ASP A 18 -4.34 10.67 -5.59
C ASP A 18 -5.05 11.85 -4.90
N PRO A 19 -4.78 12.12 -3.61
CA PRO A 19 -5.34 13.26 -2.90
C PRO A 19 -4.86 14.63 -3.40
N ALA A 20 -3.66 14.73 -3.99
CA ALA A 20 -3.10 16.00 -4.45
C ALA A 20 -3.85 16.52 -5.68
N ASP A 21 -3.98 15.65 -6.68
CA ASP A 21 -4.67 15.97 -7.93
C ASP A 21 -6.18 15.67 -7.87
N ARG A 22 -6.63 15.05 -6.78
CA ARG A 22 -8.01 14.55 -6.61
C ARG A 22 -8.42 13.67 -7.79
N CYS A 23 -7.61 12.67 -8.12
CA CYS A 23 -7.84 11.83 -9.28
C CYS A 23 -7.87 10.35 -8.87
N VAL A 24 -8.87 9.61 -9.35
CA VAL A 24 -8.87 8.14 -9.30
C VAL A 24 -8.14 7.65 -10.55
N ARG A 25 -6.98 7.03 -10.35
CA ARG A 25 -6.17 6.50 -11.45
C ARG A 25 -6.28 4.99 -11.49
N LEU A 26 -6.65 4.45 -12.63
CA LEU A 26 -6.84 3.02 -12.83
C LEU A 26 -5.92 2.49 -13.93
N SER A 27 -5.40 1.29 -13.74
CA SER A 27 -4.74 0.52 -14.78
C SER A 27 -5.67 0.29 -15.96
N GLU A 28 -5.12 0.10 -17.17
CA GLU A 28 -5.90 -0.13 -18.39
C GLU A 28 -6.97 -1.22 -18.21
N ALA A 29 -6.58 -2.31 -17.54
CA ALA A 29 -7.42 -3.47 -17.26
C ALA A 29 -8.63 -3.13 -16.37
N ASN A 30 -8.49 -2.20 -15.44
CA ASN A 30 -9.57 -1.78 -14.55
C ASN A 30 -10.32 -0.54 -15.05
N PHE A 31 -9.68 0.30 -15.84
CA PHE A 31 -10.29 1.50 -16.44
C PHE A 31 -11.27 1.14 -17.57
N THR A 32 -10.86 0.23 -18.46
CA THR A 32 -11.68 -0.18 -19.63
C THR A 32 -12.39 -1.52 -19.43
N GLY A 33 -11.92 -2.33 -18.47
CA GLY A 33 -12.43 -3.66 -18.23
C GLY A 33 -13.83 -3.67 -17.64
N LYS A 34 -14.61 -4.69 -18.01
CA LYS A 34 -15.97 -4.96 -17.51
C LYS A 34 -16.02 -6.15 -16.55
N SER A 35 -14.90 -6.41 -15.86
CA SER A 35 -14.79 -7.53 -14.92
C SER A 35 -15.25 -7.12 -13.52
N LEU A 36 -15.62 -8.10 -12.72
CA LEU A 36 -15.95 -7.86 -11.31
C LEU A 36 -14.75 -7.27 -10.54
N THR A 37 -13.53 -7.65 -10.91
CA THR A 37 -12.30 -7.08 -10.36
C THR A 37 -12.17 -5.60 -10.68
N ALA A 38 -12.42 -5.21 -11.94
CA ALA A 38 -12.39 -3.81 -12.36
C ALA A 38 -13.36 -2.96 -11.53
N VAL A 39 -14.60 -3.43 -11.37
CA VAL A 39 -15.62 -2.75 -10.55
C VAL A 39 -15.20 -2.66 -9.09
N ALA A 40 -14.70 -3.76 -8.50
CA ALA A 40 -14.30 -3.78 -7.09
C ALA A 40 -13.08 -2.88 -6.80
N VAL A 41 -12.07 -2.90 -7.67
CA VAL A 41 -10.88 -2.05 -7.54
C VAL A 41 -11.26 -0.58 -7.74
N ALA A 42 -12.02 -0.25 -8.79
CA ALA A 42 -12.51 1.11 -8.99
C ALA A 42 -13.32 1.61 -7.79
N ALA A 43 -14.22 0.79 -7.25
CA ALA A 43 -14.99 1.13 -6.06
C ALA A 43 -14.10 1.35 -4.82
N HIS A 44 -13.03 0.56 -4.65
CA HIS A 44 -12.04 0.75 -3.58
C HIS A 44 -11.33 2.10 -3.70
N GLU A 45 -10.87 2.48 -4.89
CA GLU A 45 -10.22 3.77 -5.12
C GLU A 45 -11.17 4.96 -4.95
N VAL A 46 -12.42 4.83 -5.40
CA VAL A 46 -13.46 5.83 -5.10
C VAL A 46 -13.74 5.87 -3.58
N GLY A 47 -13.59 4.76 -2.87
CA GLY A 47 -13.62 4.71 -1.41
C GLY A 47 -12.60 5.64 -0.76
N HIS A 48 -11.36 5.67 -1.26
CA HIS A 48 -10.35 6.64 -0.83
C HIS A 48 -10.73 8.08 -1.18
N ALA A 49 -11.33 8.32 -2.35
CA ALA A 49 -11.84 9.64 -2.70
C ALA A 49 -12.93 10.12 -1.71
N ILE A 50 -13.80 9.22 -1.26
CA ILE A 50 -14.81 9.52 -0.23
C ILE A 50 -14.16 9.80 1.12
N GLN A 51 -13.19 9.00 1.55
CA GLN A 51 -12.44 9.26 2.79
C GLN A 51 -11.76 10.62 2.75
N HIS A 52 -11.18 10.99 1.60
CA HIS A 52 -10.54 12.29 1.42
C HIS A 52 -11.57 13.44 1.51
N ARG A 53 -12.72 13.31 0.84
CA ARG A 53 -13.83 14.25 0.96
C ARG A 53 -14.31 14.41 2.40
N ASP A 54 -14.39 13.31 3.14
CA ASP A 54 -14.83 13.27 4.54
C ASP A 54 -13.75 13.79 5.52
N ASN A 55 -12.57 14.20 5.02
CA ASN A 55 -11.41 14.60 5.81
C ASN A 55 -10.99 13.53 6.84
N ASP A 56 -11.01 12.25 6.45
CA ASP A 56 -10.60 11.16 7.34
C ASP A 56 -9.14 11.37 7.80
N PRO A 57 -8.89 11.59 9.11
CA PRO A 57 -7.55 11.85 9.61
C PRO A 57 -6.61 10.65 9.41
N ARG A 58 -7.15 9.44 9.31
CA ARG A 58 -6.37 8.22 9.09
C ARG A 58 -5.78 8.19 7.68
N LEU A 59 -6.49 8.74 6.68
CA LEU A 59 -5.97 8.88 5.31
C LEU A 59 -4.80 9.87 5.26
N ALA A 60 -4.93 11.01 5.96
CA ALA A 60 -3.84 11.98 6.07
C ALA A 60 -2.62 11.40 6.80
N LEU A 61 -2.84 10.61 7.86
CA LEU A 61 -1.78 9.88 8.57
C LEU A 61 -1.09 8.89 7.64
N ARG A 62 -1.84 8.10 6.86
CA ARG A 62 -1.29 7.17 5.85
C ARG A 62 -0.35 7.89 4.90
N ALA A 63 -0.76 9.01 4.32
CA ALA A 63 0.09 9.75 3.37
C ALA A 63 1.42 10.20 4.00
N ARG A 64 1.41 10.60 5.28
CA ARG A 64 2.63 10.99 6.01
C ARG A 64 3.52 9.78 6.32
N LEU A 65 2.93 8.69 6.81
CA LEU A 65 3.65 7.48 7.18
C LEU A 65 4.30 6.80 5.96
N VAL A 66 3.60 6.76 4.82
CA VAL A 66 4.14 6.20 3.58
C VAL A 66 5.35 6.99 3.09
N LYS A 67 5.30 8.33 3.12
CA LYS A 67 6.47 9.17 2.76
C LYS A 67 7.66 8.91 3.69
N LEU A 68 7.40 8.79 5.00
CA LEU A 68 8.44 8.46 5.98
C LEU A 68 9.04 7.08 5.71
N ALA A 69 8.20 6.07 5.43
CA ALA A 69 8.64 4.73 5.08
C ALA A 69 9.54 4.74 3.83
N GLN A 70 9.12 5.41 2.74
CA GLN A 70 9.91 5.51 1.51
C GLN A 70 11.28 6.17 1.73
N VAL A 71 11.35 7.24 2.52
CA VAL A 71 12.63 7.88 2.87
C VAL A 71 13.50 6.94 3.70
N THR A 72 12.91 6.26 4.69
CA THR A 72 13.62 5.31 5.56
C THR A 72 14.14 4.11 4.78
N GLU A 73 13.34 3.53 3.89
CA GLU A 73 13.73 2.42 3.00
C GLU A 73 14.83 2.82 2.03
N LYS A 74 14.77 4.03 1.46
CA LYS A 74 15.82 4.53 0.57
C LYS A 74 17.15 4.66 1.29
N MET A 75 17.15 5.23 2.51
CA MET A 75 18.35 5.33 3.34
C MET A 75 18.87 3.95 3.74
N GLY A 76 17.99 3.04 4.16
CA GLY A 76 18.34 1.67 4.51
C GLY A 76 18.93 0.89 3.34
N SER A 77 18.36 1.03 2.14
CA SER A 77 18.83 0.38 0.92
C SER A 77 20.22 0.87 0.52
N VAL A 78 20.44 2.20 0.55
CA VAL A 78 21.77 2.78 0.33
C VAL A 78 22.77 2.28 1.37
N ALA A 79 22.36 2.22 2.64
CA ALA A 79 23.21 1.72 3.71
C ALA A 79 23.61 0.26 3.48
N MET A 80 22.66 -0.62 3.12
CA MET A 80 22.93 -2.03 2.83
C MET A 80 23.83 -2.23 1.61
N PHE A 81 23.61 -1.47 0.53
CA PHE A 81 24.44 -1.56 -0.68
C PHE A 81 25.87 -1.06 -0.44
N ALA A 82 26.05 -0.10 0.47
CA ALA A 82 27.37 0.43 0.81
C ALA A 82 28.21 -0.53 1.68
N VAL A 83 27.60 -1.53 2.33
CA VAL A 83 28.29 -2.45 3.26
C VAL A 83 29.49 -3.16 2.63
N PRO A 84 29.40 -3.83 1.47
CA PRO A 84 30.53 -4.58 0.90
C PRO A 84 31.70 -3.65 0.55
N VAL A 85 31.41 -2.45 0.05
CA VAL A 85 32.41 -1.44 -0.33
C VAL A 85 33.09 -0.87 0.91
N LEU A 86 32.32 -0.47 1.93
CA LEU A 86 32.87 0.07 3.16
C LEU A 86 33.68 -0.96 3.95
N VAL A 87 33.19 -2.20 4.07
CA VAL A 87 33.93 -3.26 4.77
C VAL A 87 35.22 -3.61 4.02
N GLY A 88 35.18 -3.64 2.68
CA GLY A 88 36.36 -3.85 1.85
C GLY A 88 37.42 -2.75 1.99
N PHE A 89 37.00 -1.49 2.10
CA PHE A 89 37.90 -0.33 2.16
C PHE A 89 38.40 -0.01 3.57
N THR A 90 37.49 -0.01 4.55
CA THR A 90 37.80 0.37 5.95
C THR A 90 38.36 -0.79 6.77
N ARG A 91 38.19 -2.04 6.33
CA ARG A 91 38.49 -3.26 7.09
C ARG A 91 37.90 -3.26 8.51
N ALA A 92 36.80 -2.52 8.72
CA ALA A 92 36.14 -2.38 10.02
C ALA A 92 34.81 -3.17 10.01
N PRO A 93 34.76 -4.40 10.58
CA PRO A 93 33.54 -5.22 10.59
C PRO A 93 32.38 -4.56 11.34
N SER A 94 32.68 -3.73 12.35
CA SER A 94 31.68 -3.01 13.16
C SER A 94 30.82 -2.06 12.34
N VAL A 95 31.41 -1.41 11.33
CA VAL A 95 30.70 -0.49 10.41
C VAL A 95 29.70 -1.26 9.54
N GLY A 96 30.09 -2.45 9.07
CA GLY A 96 29.21 -3.33 8.29
C GLY A 96 28.00 -3.81 9.11
N VAL A 97 28.22 -4.19 10.37
CA VAL A 97 27.14 -4.60 11.29
C VAL A 97 26.17 -3.45 11.56
N LEU A 98 26.67 -2.25 11.84
CA LEU A 98 25.83 -1.07 12.09
C LEU A 98 24.91 -0.77 10.89
N MET A 99 25.48 -0.74 9.69
CA MET A 99 24.74 -0.44 8.46
C MET A 99 23.72 -1.53 8.10
N PHE A 100 24.05 -2.79 8.39
CA PHE A 100 23.10 -3.89 8.26
C PHE A 100 21.91 -3.75 9.23
N VAL A 101 22.17 -3.38 10.50
CA VAL A 101 21.10 -3.13 11.49
C VAL A 101 20.21 -1.97 11.05
N VAL A 102 20.78 -0.89 10.52
CA VAL A 102 20.01 0.23 9.94
C VAL A 102 19.13 -0.24 8.79
N GLY A 103 19.66 -1.08 7.90
CA GLY A 103 18.90 -1.75 6.84
C GLY A 103 17.72 -2.56 7.38
N LEU A 104 17.95 -3.36 8.42
CA LEU A 104 16.92 -4.20 9.05
C LEU A 104 15.82 -3.37 9.71
N ILE A 105 16.19 -2.30 10.43
CA ILE A 105 15.24 -1.36 11.04
C ILE A 105 14.38 -0.71 9.96
N SER A 106 14.96 -0.33 8.82
CA SER A 106 14.21 0.31 7.73
C SER A 106 13.09 -0.59 7.18
N LEU A 107 13.35 -1.89 7.04
CA LEU A 107 12.34 -2.89 6.65
C LEU A 107 11.24 -3.04 7.72
N GLY A 108 11.62 -2.99 9.01
CA GLY A 108 10.67 -3.06 10.12
C GLY A 108 9.74 -1.84 10.18
N VAL A 109 10.26 -0.64 9.93
CA VAL A 109 9.47 0.60 9.86
C VAL A 109 8.42 0.51 8.75
N SER A 110 8.80 0.04 7.56
CA SER A 110 7.87 -0.13 6.44
C SER A 110 6.73 -1.11 6.76
N ALA A 111 7.05 -2.27 7.33
CA ALA A 111 6.04 -3.24 7.76
C ALA A 111 5.08 -2.67 8.82
N LEU A 112 5.60 -1.88 9.78
CA LEU A 112 4.78 -1.23 10.79
C LEU A 112 3.85 -0.17 10.19
N VAL A 113 4.36 0.64 9.25
CA VAL A 113 3.57 1.65 8.54
C VAL A 113 2.36 1.00 7.85
N HIS A 114 2.58 -0.06 7.10
CA HIS A 114 1.49 -0.77 6.41
C HIS A 114 0.46 -1.38 7.37
N LEU A 115 0.89 -1.87 8.55
CA LEU A 115 -0.03 -2.37 9.57
C LEU A 115 -0.88 -1.25 10.19
N VAL A 116 -0.26 -0.10 10.47
CA VAL A 116 -0.96 1.09 11.02
C VAL A 116 -1.96 1.66 10.02
N THR A 117 -1.70 1.56 8.72
CA THR A 117 -2.60 2.08 7.67
C THR A 117 -3.72 1.11 7.30
N LEU A 118 -3.66 -0.16 7.73
CA LEU A 118 -4.66 -1.17 7.42
C LEU A 118 -6.12 -0.77 7.70
N PRO A 119 -6.46 -0.06 8.80
CA PRO A 119 -7.83 0.40 9.03
C PRO A 119 -8.35 1.34 7.94
N VAL A 120 -7.48 2.10 7.27
CA VAL A 120 -7.86 2.97 6.14
C VAL A 120 -8.29 2.14 4.95
N GLU A 121 -7.51 1.11 4.61
CA GLU A 121 -7.81 0.18 3.50
C GLU A 121 -9.11 -0.58 3.75
N TRP A 122 -9.31 -1.01 5.00
CA TRP A 122 -10.51 -1.73 5.40
C TRP A 122 -11.75 -0.86 5.29
N ASP A 123 -11.67 0.38 5.75
CA ASP A 123 -12.74 1.36 5.65
C ASP A 123 -13.02 1.73 4.18
N ALA A 124 -12.00 1.89 3.34
CA ALA A 124 -12.17 2.13 1.91
C ALA A 124 -12.94 0.98 1.24
N SER A 125 -12.56 -0.26 1.51
CA SER A 125 -13.22 -1.46 0.97
C SER A 125 -14.63 -1.69 1.51
N PHE A 126 -14.83 -1.66 2.82
CA PHE A 126 -16.10 -2.11 3.43
C PHE A 126 -16.96 -0.99 3.99
N GLY A 127 -16.36 0.12 4.41
CA GLY A 127 -17.07 1.30 4.87
C GLY A 127 -17.57 2.17 3.72
N LYS A 128 -16.84 2.21 2.59
CA LYS A 128 -17.18 3.07 1.44
C LYS A 128 -17.53 2.30 0.17
N ALA A 129 -16.67 1.39 -0.30
CA ALA A 129 -16.87 0.70 -1.58
C ALA A 129 -18.05 -0.28 -1.55
N MET A 130 -18.16 -1.14 -0.52
CA MET A 130 -19.26 -2.10 -0.43
C MET A 130 -20.66 -1.46 -0.40
N PRO A 131 -20.92 -0.40 0.41
CA PRO A 131 -22.20 0.30 0.36
C PRO A 131 -22.47 0.96 -0.99
N MET A 132 -21.44 1.48 -1.66
CA MET A 132 -21.56 2.08 -2.99
C MET A 132 -21.96 1.06 -4.05
N ILE A 133 -21.32 -0.12 -4.04
CA ILE A 133 -21.66 -1.22 -4.95
C ILE A 133 -23.11 -1.65 -4.73
N LYS A 134 -23.52 -1.86 -3.48
CA LYS A 134 -24.89 -2.27 -3.11
C LYS A 134 -25.94 -1.25 -3.50
N GLY A 135 -25.70 0.03 -3.19
CA GLY A 135 -26.64 1.11 -3.49
C GLY A 135 -26.74 1.46 -4.97
N GLY A 136 -25.72 1.10 -5.76
CA GLY A 136 -25.70 1.32 -7.21
C GLY A 136 -26.47 0.29 -8.03
N HIS A 137 -26.85 -0.85 -7.42
CA HIS A 137 -27.53 -1.96 -8.10
C HIS A 137 -26.83 -2.42 -9.40
N TYR A 138 -25.50 -2.30 -9.45
CA TYR A 138 -24.68 -2.67 -10.61
C TYR A 138 -24.43 -4.18 -10.72
N LEU A 139 -24.58 -4.90 -9.61
CA LEU A 139 -24.22 -6.31 -9.46
C LEU A 139 -25.40 -7.11 -8.93
N THR A 140 -25.46 -8.38 -9.33
CA THR A 140 -26.35 -9.37 -8.70
C THR A 140 -25.87 -9.73 -7.30
N GLU A 141 -26.74 -10.33 -6.47
CA GLU A 141 -26.34 -10.76 -5.11
C GLU A 141 -25.14 -11.72 -5.10
N ALA A 142 -25.05 -12.62 -6.09
CA ALA A 142 -23.93 -13.53 -6.23
C ALA A 142 -22.62 -12.79 -6.54
N GLU A 143 -22.69 -11.79 -7.42
CA GLU A 143 -21.56 -10.93 -7.77
C GLU A 143 -21.15 -10.02 -6.61
N GLU A 144 -22.09 -9.54 -5.80
CA GLU A 144 -21.77 -8.80 -4.58
C GLU A 144 -20.96 -9.64 -3.59
N LEU A 145 -21.30 -10.92 -3.41
CA LEU A 145 -20.54 -11.84 -2.57
C LEU A 145 -19.11 -12.03 -3.09
N ALA A 146 -18.95 -12.11 -4.41
CA ALA A 146 -17.63 -12.22 -5.04
C ALA A 146 -16.85 -10.90 -4.96
N ALA A 147 -17.49 -9.74 -5.18
CA ALA A 147 -16.90 -8.42 -5.02
C ALA A 147 -16.41 -8.20 -3.58
N LYS A 148 -17.16 -8.67 -2.58
CA LYS A 148 -16.74 -8.64 -1.17
C LYS A 148 -15.42 -9.38 -0.93
N LYS A 149 -15.18 -10.50 -1.63
CA LYS A 149 -13.91 -11.25 -1.55
C LYS A 149 -12.77 -10.47 -2.20
N ILE A 150 -13.02 -9.85 -3.36
CA ILE A 150 -12.04 -9.02 -4.06
C ILE A 150 -11.68 -7.79 -3.23
N LEU A 151 -12.67 -7.07 -2.69
CA LEU A 151 -12.48 -5.94 -1.79
C LEU A 151 -11.68 -6.33 -0.53
N ARG A 152 -11.89 -7.55 -0.02
CA ARG A 152 -11.07 -8.08 1.07
C ARG A 152 -9.61 -8.27 0.63
N ALA A 153 -9.37 -8.78 -0.57
CA ALA A 153 -8.03 -8.91 -1.11
C ALA A 153 -7.36 -7.54 -1.26
N CYS A 154 -8.05 -6.56 -1.85
CA CYS A 154 -7.58 -5.17 -1.96
C CYS A 154 -7.19 -4.59 -0.60
N ALA A 155 -8.06 -4.74 0.42
CA ALA A 155 -7.80 -4.23 1.76
C ALA A 155 -6.58 -4.88 2.44
N LEU A 156 -6.30 -6.15 2.11
CA LEU A 156 -5.22 -6.93 2.71
C LEU A 156 -3.90 -6.84 1.95
N THR A 157 -3.85 -6.19 0.78
CA THR A 157 -2.62 -6.07 -0.04
C THR A 157 -1.47 -5.46 0.77
N TYR A 158 -1.73 -4.41 1.55
CA TYR A 158 -0.71 -3.79 2.40
C TYR A 158 -0.29 -4.67 3.59
N LEU A 159 -1.22 -5.44 4.17
CA LEU A 159 -0.88 -6.42 5.19
C LEU A 159 0.03 -7.52 4.61
N ALA A 160 -0.27 -8.00 3.41
CA ALA A 160 0.55 -8.99 2.71
C ALA A 160 1.95 -8.46 2.40
N ALA A 161 2.07 -7.18 2.00
CA ALA A 161 3.36 -6.51 1.83
C ALA A 161 4.14 -6.47 3.16
N SER A 162 3.49 -6.11 4.26
CA SER A 162 4.08 -6.11 5.61
C SER A 162 4.65 -7.47 6.00
N LEU A 163 3.85 -8.53 5.83
CA LEU A 163 4.26 -9.90 6.15
C LEU A 163 5.43 -10.34 5.27
N SER A 164 5.42 -9.98 3.99
CA SER A 164 6.53 -10.26 3.06
C SER A 164 7.83 -9.59 3.50
N SER A 165 7.77 -8.34 3.96
CA SER A 165 8.92 -7.63 4.54
C SER A 165 9.44 -8.32 5.81
N LEU A 166 8.56 -8.76 6.71
CA LEU A 166 8.96 -9.51 7.91
C LEU A 166 9.63 -10.86 7.58
N LEU A 167 9.13 -11.57 6.55
CA LEU A 167 9.77 -12.80 6.08
C LEU A 167 11.17 -12.54 5.49
N ASN A 168 11.37 -11.41 4.81
CA ASN A 168 12.68 -10.99 4.34
C ASN A 168 13.66 -10.71 5.49
N ILE A 169 13.21 -10.00 6.54
CA ILE A 169 13.98 -9.78 7.78
C ILE A 169 14.37 -11.14 8.40
N TRP A 170 13.41 -12.06 8.54
CA TRP A 170 13.66 -13.39 9.10
C TRP A 170 14.69 -14.17 8.29
N ARG A 171 14.61 -14.12 6.96
CA ARG A 171 15.58 -14.76 6.05
C ARG A 171 17.00 -14.23 6.26
N TRP A 172 17.15 -12.93 6.43
CA TRP A 172 18.44 -12.30 6.72
C TRP A 172 19.02 -12.71 8.08
N ILE A 173 18.19 -12.74 9.13
CA ILE A 173 18.60 -13.23 10.46
C ILE A 173 19.05 -14.69 10.39
N ARG A 174 18.32 -15.54 9.66
CA ARG A 174 18.68 -16.95 9.46
C ARG A 174 20.03 -17.11 8.74
N PHE A 175 20.32 -16.25 7.76
CA PHE A 175 21.58 -16.28 7.03
C PHE A 175 22.78 -15.97 7.94
N ILE A 176 22.64 -15.00 8.85
CA ILE A 176 23.71 -14.62 9.79
C ILE A 176 23.98 -15.68 10.87
N ARG A 177 22.96 -16.48 11.22
CA ARG A 177 23.08 -17.55 12.23
C ARG A 177 23.69 -18.83 11.66
N ARG A 178 24.09 -18.86 10.39
CA ARG A 178 24.78 -19.97 9.72
C ARG A 178 26.25 -19.62 9.54
#